data_AF-A0A2C0ZLP7-F1
#
_entry.id   AF-A0A2C0ZLP7-F1
#
_cell.length_a   1.000
_cell.length_b   1.000
_cell.length_c   1.000
_cell.angle_alpha   90.00
_cell.angle_beta   90.00
_cell.angle_gamma   90.00
#
_symmetry.space_group_name_H-M   'P 1'
#
loop_
_entity.id
_entity.type
_entity.pdbx_description
1 polymer ?
#
loop_
_entity_poly.entity_id
_entity_poly.type
_entity_poly.pdbx_seq_one_letter_code
_entity_poly.pdbx_strand_id
1 'polypeptide(L)'
;MKIRTKLFIFIPILVILLNLVSFFIFENGKKVQESYNLMINKIFLYKQISFETQENLSLVSSYIINPQPKNYRSIIQHKSNLQKLKKELLTHNATKNNQLVLENFTHMIDSFIELETSITDNLVSQNFSSYTEEYRDIEKISGFIREDSQNLVDLELSNYQPIFRKIIANTQSMNQLGVQLFVITTIISIVFAIWLSRSIVIPINRLVYMAKQIGKGNFNVDPPTLYRNNEIGILGKILNEMSKNLSNLMTKNIEIVEKDRLVKELELKALQSQINPHFLFNTLNVISKLAYIEGAEQTSDLTVSTSNLLRYNLRKLDEPVSLLEEVRNAEEYFSIQKARFRDRVRFELNIEESCLGHKVPCLTLQPLLENAFIHGIEGMEQGAVIGITIKNSEKYIYIEIYDNGAGMKEETREALLTSSTPIISQKSSTGLGTTNVFKRWRIYYGEEDIVDIKSEIAKGTTIILKLPVLS
;
A
#
# COMPACT_ATOMS: atom_id res chain seq x y z
N MET A 1 28.02 -11.55 -5.16
CA MET A 1 27.31 -11.67 -6.45
C MET A 1 26.16 -10.69 -6.50
N LYS A 2 26.07 -9.98 -7.62
CA LYS A 2 24.95 -9.12 -8.00
C LYS A 2 23.64 -9.90 -8.01
N ILE A 3 22.52 -9.26 -7.65
CA ILE A 3 21.18 -9.90 -7.72
C ILE A 3 20.94 -10.50 -9.11
N ARG A 4 21.24 -9.70 -10.15
CA ARG A 4 21.07 -10.10 -11.55
C ARG A 4 21.84 -11.38 -11.88
N THR A 5 23.11 -11.47 -11.45
CA THR A 5 23.94 -12.66 -11.70
C THR A 5 23.38 -13.91 -11.03
N LYS A 6 22.81 -13.78 -9.83
CA LYS A 6 22.17 -14.91 -9.13
C LYS A 6 20.94 -15.40 -9.91
N LEU A 7 20.07 -14.51 -10.33
CA LEU A 7 18.86 -14.88 -11.08
C LEU A 7 19.21 -15.48 -12.45
N PHE A 8 20.14 -14.86 -13.19
CA PHE A 8 20.54 -15.31 -14.54
C PHE A 8 21.30 -16.64 -14.56
N ILE A 9 21.93 -17.05 -13.47
CA ILE A 9 22.60 -18.36 -13.41
C ILE A 9 21.62 -19.43 -12.96
N PHE A 10 20.92 -19.20 -11.84
CA PHE A 10 20.17 -20.27 -11.21
C PHE A 10 18.81 -20.55 -11.86
N ILE A 11 18.11 -19.54 -12.39
CA ILE A 11 16.82 -19.76 -13.07
C ILE A 11 17.01 -20.63 -14.33
N PRO A 12 17.95 -20.31 -15.25
CA PRO A 12 18.18 -21.16 -16.41
C PRO A 12 18.64 -22.57 -16.04
N ILE A 13 19.52 -22.72 -15.05
CA ILE A 13 19.94 -24.05 -14.56
C ILE A 13 18.74 -24.87 -14.07
N LEU A 14 17.83 -24.25 -13.31
CA LEU A 14 16.63 -24.93 -12.83
C LEU A 14 15.69 -25.34 -13.98
N VAL A 15 15.50 -24.45 -14.95
CA VAL A 15 14.69 -24.73 -16.15
C VAL A 15 15.32 -25.84 -16.98
N ILE A 16 16.64 -25.84 -17.16
CA ILE A 16 17.37 -26.89 -17.89
C ILE A 16 17.20 -28.23 -17.16
N LEU A 17 17.38 -28.27 -15.83
CA LEU A 17 17.19 -29.49 -15.04
C LEU A 17 15.77 -30.07 -15.19
N LEU A 18 14.74 -29.23 -15.11
CA LEU A 18 13.34 -29.66 -15.29
C LEU A 18 13.09 -30.19 -16.71
N ASN A 19 13.58 -29.50 -17.73
CA ASN A 19 13.43 -29.94 -19.12
C ASN A 19 14.21 -31.23 -19.41
N LEU A 20 15.38 -31.44 -18.81
CA LEU A 20 16.15 -32.67 -18.96
C LEU A 20 15.41 -33.88 -18.41
N VAL A 21 14.72 -33.75 -17.27
CA VAL A 21 13.90 -34.82 -16.71
C VAL A 21 12.73 -35.14 -17.64
N SER A 22 12.04 -34.11 -18.14
CA SER A 22 10.94 -34.29 -19.10
C SER A 22 11.41 -34.96 -20.40
N PHE A 23 12.55 -34.53 -20.94
CA PHE A 23 13.15 -35.11 -22.14
C PHE A 23 13.56 -36.57 -21.92
N PHE A 24 14.16 -36.89 -20.77
CA PHE A 24 14.53 -38.26 -20.42
C PHE A 24 13.32 -39.20 -20.38
N ILE A 25 12.22 -38.78 -19.74
CA ILE A 25 10.98 -39.57 -19.67
C ILE A 25 10.39 -39.77 -21.07
N PHE A 26 10.38 -38.71 -21.89
CA PHE A 26 9.86 -38.76 -23.25
C PHE A 26 10.64 -39.72 -24.16
N GLU A 27 11.97 -39.59 -24.21
CA GLU A 27 12.83 -40.46 -25.02
C GLU A 27 12.74 -41.92 -24.61
N ASN A 28 12.61 -42.17 -23.31
CA ASN A 28 12.43 -43.54 -22.82
C ASN A 28 11.08 -44.13 -23.27
N GLY A 29 9.99 -43.36 -23.15
CA GLY A 29 8.66 -43.80 -23.59
C GLY A 29 8.64 -44.16 -25.08
N LYS A 30 9.32 -43.36 -25.91
CA LYS A 30 9.42 -43.59 -27.36
C LYS A 30 10.07 -44.93 -27.72
N LYS A 31 11.20 -45.28 -27.08
CA LYS A 31 11.91 -46.55 -27.34
C LYS A 31 11.07 -47.78 -27.02
N VAL A 32 10.31 -47.73 -25.93
CA VAL A 32 9.40 -48.82 -25.55
C VAL A 32 8.28 -48.96 -26.58
N GLN A 33 7.70 -47.85 -27.00
CA GLN A 33 6.62 -47.83 -27.99
C GLN A 33 7.07 -48.36 -29.36
N GLU A 34 8.25 -47.96 -29.85
CA GLU A 34 8.80 -48.44 -31.12
C GLU A 34 9.03 -49.96 -31.10
N SER A 35 9.62 -50.47 -30.01
CA SER A 35 9.88 -51.91 -29.84
C SER A 35 8.57 -52.73 -29.81
N TYR A 36 7.53 -52.19 -29.15
CA TYR A 36 6.21 -52.83 -29.11
C TYR A 36 5.53 -52.85 -30.49
N ASN A 37 5.57 -51.73 -31.22
CA ASN A 37 4.98 -51.62 -32.55
C ASN A 37 5.61 -52.59 -33.56
N LEU A 38 6.94 -52.74 -33.53
CA LEU A 38 7.65 -53.68 -34.42
C LEU A 38 7.19 -55.14 -34.21
N MET A 39 7.09 -55.58 -32.95
CA MET A 39 6.65 -56.94 -32.62
C MET A 39 5.21 -57.20 -33.09
N ILE A 40 4.28 -56.29 -32.78
CA ILE A 40 2.86 -56.45 -33.14
C ILE A 40 2.66 -56.45 -34.66
N ASN A 41 3.36 -55.58 -35.39
CA ASN A 41 3.26 -55.53 -36.85
C ASN A 41 3.67 -56.85 -37.51
N LYS A 42 4.74 -57.51 -37.03
CA LYS A 42 5.16 -58.81 -37.56
C LYS A 42 4.13 -59.91 -37.30
N ILE A 43 3.62 -59.99 -36.07
CA ILE A 43 2.58 -60.96 -35.69
C ILE A 43 1.33 -60.76 -36.54
N PHE A 44 0.93 -59.51 -36.75
CA PHE A 44 -0.21 -59.17 -37.60
C PHE A 44 0.00 -59.61 -39.04
N LEU A 45 1.21 -59.42 -39.58
CA LEU A 45 1.54 -59.79 -40.94
C LEU A 45 1.44 -61.30 -41.19
N TYR A 46 1.98 -62.14 -40.30
CA TYR A 46 1.86 -63.60 -40.42
C TYR A 46 0.40 -64.04 -40.41
N LYS A 47 -0.38 -63.52 -39.44
CA LYS A 47 -1.81 -63.82 -39.33
C LYS A 47 -2.60 -63.38 -40.57
N GLN A 48 -2.30 -62.20 -41.12
CA GLN A 48 -2.99 -61.69 -42.29
C GLN A 48 -2.66 -62.52 -43.54
N ILE A 49 -1.40 -62.95 -43.72
CA ILE A 49 -1.01 -63.87 -44.80
C ILE A 49 -1.78 -65.19 -44.70
N SER A 50 -1.81 -65.81 -43.52
CA SER A 50 -2.56 -67.05 -43.32
C SER A 50 -4.07 -66.88 -43.53
N PHE A 51 -4.64 -65.73 -43.19
CA PHE A 51 -6.05 -65.44 -43.43
C PHE A 51 -6.34 -65.29 -44.93
N GLU A 52 -5.52 -64.50 -45.63
CA GLU A 52 -5.66 -64.26 -47.07
C GLU A 52 -5.50 -65.55 -47.89
N THR A 53 -4.61 -66.48 -47.51
CA THR A 53 -4.49 -67.77 -48.19
C THR A 53 -5.68 -68.69 -47.96
N GLN A 54 -6.28 -68.68 -46.77
CA GLN A 54 -7.48 -69.47 -46.48
C GLN A 54 -8.72 -68.93 -47.18
N GLU A 55 -8.92 -67.60 -47.15
CA GLU A 55 -10.02 -66.95 -47.88
C GLU A 55 -9.87 -67.17 -49.39
N ASN A 56 -8.65 -67.04 -49.93
CA ASN A 56 -8.41 -67.31 -51.35
C ASN A 56 -8.72 -68.79 -51.68
N LEU A 57 -8.25 -69.76 -50.88
CA LEU A 57 -8.57 -71.18 -51.08
C LEU A 57 -10.08 -71.45 -51.03
N SER A 58 -10.81 -70.83 -50.10
CA SER A 58 -12.27 -70.92 -49.98
C SER A 58 -12.98 -70.36 -51.22
N LEU A 59 -12.48 -69.26 -51.77
CA LEU A 59 -12.99 -68.66 -53.01
C LEU A 59 -12.69 -69.53 -54.23
N VAL A 60 -11.49 -70.10 -54.33
CA VAL A 60 -11.13 -71.07 -55.40
C VAL A 60 -12.04 -72.29 -55.32
N SER A 61 -12.25 -72.86 -54.13
CA SER A 61 -13.19 -73.96 -53.90
C SER A 61 -14.61 -73.61 -54.35
N SER A 62 -15.09 -72.43 -53.95
CA SER A 62 -16.42 -71.93 -54.32
C SER A 62 -16.55 -71.68 -55.83
N TYR A 63 -15.47 -71.24 -56.48
CA TYR A 63 -15.42 -71.01 -57.93
C TYR A 63 -15.40 -72.32 -58.72
N ILE A 64 -14.74 -73.36 -58.21
CA ILE A 64 -14.79 -74.72 -58.78
C ILE A 64 -16.22 -75.28 -58.76
N ILE A 65 -16.95 -75.09 -57.66
CA ILE A 65 -18.33 -75.59 -57.51
C ILE A 65 -19.31 -74.74 -58.35
N ASN A 66 -19.16 -73.42 -58.32
CA ASN A 66 -20.04 -72.48 -59.03
C ASN A 66 -19.23 -71.32 -59.63
N PRO A 67 -18.90 -71.38 -60.93
CA PRO A 67 -18.10 -70.35 -61.62
C PRO A 67 -18.86 -69.02 -61.76
N GLN A 68 -18.79 -68.18 -60.72
CA GLN A 68 -19.38 -66.84 -60.72
C GLN A 68 -18.30 -65.78 -60.97
N PRO A 69 -18.53 -64.77 -61.85
CA PRO A 69 -17.57 -63.69 -62.10
C PRO A 69 -17.17 -62.89 -60.86
N LYS A 70 -18.05 -62.84 -59.85
CA LYS A 70 -17.79 -62.20 -58.56
C LYS A 70 -16.66 -62.92 -57.80
N ASN A 71 -16.69 -64.26 -57.76
CA ASN A 71 -15.67 -65.06 -57.07
C ASN A 71 -14.31 -64.89 -57.74
N TYR A 72 -14.27 -64.90 -59.08
CA TYR A 72 -13.04 -64.66 -59.84
C TYR A 72 -12.39 -63.30 -59.51
N ARG A 73 -13.19 -62.23 -59.42
CA ARG A 73 -12.68 -60.90 -59.00
C ARG A 73 -12.15 -60.91 -57.58
N SER A 74 -12.84 -61.57 -56.66
CA SER A 74 -12.37 -61.71 -55.26
C SER A 74 -11.06 -62.49 -55.19
N ILE A 75 -10.91 -63.59 -55.95
CA ILE A 75 -9.67 -64.37 -56.05
C ILE A 75 -8.50 -63.46 -56.44
N ILE A 76 -8.66 -62.68 -57.53
CA ILE A 76 -7.64 -61.71 -57.96
C ILE A 76 -7.33 -60.66 -56.88
N GLN A 77 -8.35 -60.17 -56.17
CA GLN A 77 -8.16 -59.19 -55.10
C GLN A 77 -7.36 -59.76 -53.93
N HIS A 78 -7.72 -60.95 -53.45
CA HIS A 78 -7.03 -61.65 -52.36
C HIS A 78 -5.60 -62.03 -52.76
N LYS A 79 -5.38 -62.46 -54.01
CA LYS A 79 -4.04 -62.66 -54.57
C LYS A 79 -3.19 -61.39 -54.56
N SER A 80 -3.75 -60.26 -54.98
CA SER A 80 -3.04 -58.97 -54.97
C SER A 80 -2.69 -58.52 -53.54
N ASN A 81 -3.62 -58.70 -52.59
CA ASN A 81 -3.37 -58.46 -51.17
C ASN A 81 -2.25 -59.35 -50.63
N LEU A 82 -2.28 -60.65 -50.95
CA LEU A 82 -1.27 -61.61 -50.53
C LEU A 82 0.13 -61.25 -51.08
N GLN A 83 0.21 -60.83 -52.35
CA GLN A 83 1.46 -60.32 -52.94
C GLN A 83 1.97 -59.07 -52.24
N LYS A 84 1.07 -58.15 -51.85
CA LYS A 84 1.43 -56.95 -51.09
C LYS A 84 1.97 -57.31 -49.70
N LEU A 85 1.29 -58.19 -48.98
CA LEU A 85 1.71 -58.65 -47.65
C LEU A 85 3.05 -59.39 -47.69
N LYS A 86 3.26 -60.23 -48.71
CA LYS A 86 4.56 -60.88 -48.96
C LYS A 86 5.67 -59.84 -49.17
N LYS A 87 5.40 -58.78 -49.94
CA LYS A 87 6.38 -57.70 -50.14
C LYS A 87 6.68 -56.96 -48.82
N GLU A 88 5.66 -56.69 -48.02
CA GLU A 88 5.81 -56.09 -46.70
C GLU A 88 6.64 -56.98 -45.76
N LEU A 89 6.44 -58.31 -45.81
CA LEU A 89 7.21 -59.32 -45.05
C LEU A 89 8.70 -59.23 -45.37
N LEU A 90 9.06 -59.16 -46.66
CA LEU A 90 10.43 -59.07 -47.12
C LEU A 90 11.11 -57.75 -46.72
N THR A 91 10.36 -56.64 -46.63
CA THR A 91 10.90 -55.35 -46.22
C THR A 91 11.12 -55.21 -44.71
N HIS A 92 10.31 -55.89 -43.88
CA HIS A 92 10.32 -55.73 -42.42
C HIS A 92 11.19 -56.77 -41.67
N ASN A 93 11.70 -57.80 -42.35
CA ASN A 93 12.41 -58.93 -41.72
C ASN A 93 13.92 -58.99 -42.02
N ALA A 94 14.64 -57.91 -41.74
CA ALA A 94 16.12 -57.87 -41.86
C ALA A 94 16.88 -58.52 -40.67
N THR A 95 16.25 -59.35 -39.85
CA THR A 95 16.86 -59.92 -38.62
C THR A 95 17.22 -61.40 -38.80
N LYS A 96 18.49 -61.75 -38.52
CA LYS A 96 19.10 -63.08 -38.75
C LYS A 96 18.45 -64.28 -38.04
N ASN A 97 17.56 -64.07 -37.07
CA ASN A 97 16.93 -65.17 -36.34
C ASN A 97 15.73 -65.69 -37.13
N ASN A 98 15.66 -67.02 -37.32
CA ASN A 98 14.59 -67.73 -38.04
C ASN A 98 14.50 -67.45 -39.55
N GLN A 99 15.60 -66.99 -40.16
CA GLN A 99 15.67 -66.70 -41.60
C GLN A 99 15.21 -67.89 -42.46
N LEU A 100 15.58 -69.12 -42.10
CA LEU A 100 15.19 -70.33 -42.83
C LEU A 100 13.68 -70.60 -42.80
N VAL A 101 13.03 -70.46 -41.64
CA VAL A 101 11.58 -70.68 -41.50
C VAL A 101 10.81 -69.60 -42.27
N LEU A 102 11.31 -68.37 -42.24
CA LEU A 102 10.71 -67.25 -42.98
C LEU A 102 10.90 -67.39 -44.51
N GLU A 103 12.06 -67.85 -44.96
CA GLU A 103 12.33 -68.15 -46.37
C GLU A 103 11.40 -69.26 -46.86
N ASN A 104 11.28 -70.36 -46.11
CA ASN A 104 10.33 -71.44 -46.41
C ASN A 104 8.88 -70.91 -46.47
N PHE A 105 8.48 -70.11 -45.48
CA PHE A 105 7.16 -69.48 -45.46
C PHE A 105 6.90 -68.60 -46.69
N THR A 106 7.91 -67.83 -47.09
CA THR A 106 7.85 -66.98 -48.29
C THR A 106 7.73 -67.82 -49.57
N HIS A 107 8.49 -68.90 -49.68
CA HIS A 107 8.43 -69.82 -50.82
C HIS A 107 7.08 -70.55 -50.89
N MET A 108 6.48 -70.91 -49.76
CA MET A 108 5.13 -71.49 -49.75
C MET A 108 4.08 -70.50 -50.26
N ILE A 109 4.20 -69.20 -49.94
CA ILE A 109 3.32 -68.17 -50.50
C ILE A 109 3.48 -68.09 -52.02
N ASP A 110 4.71 -68.19 -52.54
CA ASP A 110 4.95 -68.22 -53.99
C ASP A 110 4.30 -69.45 -54.64
N SER A 111 4.54 -70.64 -54.10
CA SER A 111 3.93 -71.86 -54.60
C SER A 111 2.40 -71.83 -54.50
N PHE A 112 1.82 -71.22 -53.46
CA PHE A 112 0.38 -71.02 -53.34
C PHE A 112 -0.15 -70.12 -54.48
N ILE A 113 0.52 -69.00 -54.73
CA ILE A 113 0.13 -68.05 -55.80
C ILE A 113 0.28 -68.71 -57.18
N GLU A 114 1.34 -69.47 -57.42
CA GLU A 114 1.56 -70.19 -58.68
C GLU A 114 0.47 -71.23 -58.94
N LEU A 115 0.17 -72.08 -57.94
CA LEU A 115 -0.91 -73.06 -58.04
C LEU A 115 -2.29 -72.40 -58.19
N GLU A 116 -2.57 -71.32 -57.45
CA GLU A 116 -3.82 -70.57 -57.60
C GLU A 116 -3.98 -70.02 -59.01
N THR A 117 -2.90 -69.50 -59.59
CA THR A 117 -2.88 -69.01 -60.98
C THR A 117 -3.20 -70.15 -61.95
N SER A 118 -2.47 -71.26 -61.83
CA SER A 118 -2.64 -72.45 -62.68
C SER A 118 -4.07 -73.01 -62.62
N ILE A 119 -4.61 -73.21 -61.41
CA ILE A 119 -5.97 -73.71 -61.21
C ILE A 119 -6.99 -72.75 -61.83
N THR A 120 -6.84 -71.46 -61.59
CA THR A 120 -7.79 -70.46 -62.10
C THR A 120 -7.75 -70.38 -63.64
N ASP A 121 -6.56 -70.44 -64.25
CA ASP A 121 -6.38 -70.42 -65.71
C ASP A 121 -6.92 -71.71 -66.36
N ASN A 122 -6.71 -72.87 -65.73
CA ASN A 122 -7.27 -74.16 -66.16
C ASN A 122 -8.81 -74.19 -66.08
N LEU A 123 -9.40 -73.58 -65.04
CA LEU A 123 -10.84 -73.43 -64.89
C LEU A 123 -11.44 -72.49 -65.94
N VAL A 124 -10.75 -71.42 -66.30
CA VAL A 124 -11.18 -70.49 -67.37
C VAL A 124 -11.09 -71.14 -68.75
N SER A 125 -10.06 -71.96 -68.99
CA SER A 125 -9.84 -72.67 -70.27
C SER A 125 -10.63 -73.97 -70.43
N GLN A 126 -11.53 -74.29 -69.48
CA GLN A 126 -12.42 -75.47 -69.49
C GLN A 126 -11.69 -76.83 -69.52
N ASN A 127 -10.44 -76.90 -69.03
CA ASN A 127 -9.66 -78.12 -69.01
C ASN A 127 -9.84 -78.88 -67.68
N PHE A 128 -10.98 -79.56 -67.54
CA PHE A 128 -11.46 -80.11 -66.26
C PHE A 128 -10.69 -81.34 -65.73
N SER A 129 -9.84 -81.99 -66.53
CA SER A 129 -9.19 -83.26 -66.15
C SER A 129 -7.87 -83.12 -65.37
N SER A 130 -7.34 -81.90 -65.19
CA SER A 130 -5.97 -81.70 -64.63
C SER A 130 -5.90 -80.96 -63.29
N TYR A 131 -6.94 -80.22 -62.88
CA TYR A 131 -6.83 -79.35 -61.70
C TYR A 131 -7.04 -80.06 -60.35
N THR A 132 -7.46 -81.32 -60.33
CA THR A 132 -7.76 -82.03 -59.06
C THR A 132 -6.50 -82.30 -58.24
N GLU A 133 -5.38 -82.63 -58.90
CA GLU A 133 -4.09 -82.79 -58.22
C GLU A 133 -3.54 -81.43 -57.76
N GLU A 134 -3.59 -80.41 -58.61
CA GLU A 134 -3.21 -79.03 -58.26
C GLU A 134 -4.04 -78.49 -57.08
N TYR A 135 -5.34 -78.77 -57.04
CA TYR A 135 -6.22 -78.37 -55.94
C TYR A 135 -5.86 -79.07 -54.62
N ARG A 136 -5.51 -80.36 -54.68
CA ARG A 136 -5.04 -81.09 -53.50
C ARG A 136 -3.71 -80.50 -52.99
N ASP A 137 -2.84 -80.07 -53.89
CA ASP A 137 -1.54 -79.51 -53.50
C ASP A 137 -1.66 -78.08 -52.97
N ILE A 138 -2.53 -77.23 -53.54
CA ILE A 138 -2.79 -75.89 -52.97
C ILE A 138 -3.47 -75.98 -51.59
N GLU A 139 -4.34 -76.98 -51.37
CA GLU A 139 -4.94 -77.22 -50.05
C GLU A 139 -3.88 -77.62 -49.02
N LYS A 140 -2.94 -78.51 -49.37
CA LYS A 140 -1.80 -78.85 -48.51
C LYS A 140 -0.92 -77.63 -48.22
N ILE A 141 -0.57 -76.84 -49.24
CA ILE A 141 0.27 -75.64 -49.07
C ILE A 141 -0.43 -74.62 -48.18
N SER A 142 -1.74 -74.39 -48.36
CA SER A 142 -2.52 -73.53 -47.47
C SER A 142 -2.51 -74.04 -46.02
N GLY A 143 -2.60 -75.36 -45.83
CA GLY A 143 -2.42 -76.01 -44.54
C GLY A 143 -1.05 -75.75 -43.91
N PHE A 144 0.03 -75.91 -44.68
CA PHE A 144 1.38 -75.61 -44.23
C PHE A 144 1.60 -74.12 -43.95
N ILE A 145 1.05 -73.22 -44.76
CA ILE A 145 1.10 -71.77 -44.50
C ILE A 145 0.38 -71.46 -43.18
N ARG A 146 -0.78 -72.07 -42.90
CA ARG A 146 -1.46 -71.88 -41.61
C ARG A 146 -0.59 -72.35 -40.44
N GLU A 147 0.00 -73.53 -40.56
CA GLU A 147 0.85 -74.12 -39.52
C GLU A 147 2.13 -73.30 -39.30
N ASP A 148 2.85 -72.95 -40.36
CA ASP A 148 4.07 -72.15 -40.25
C ASP A 148 3.79 -70.71 -39.84
N SER A 149 2.66 -70.13 -40.23
CA SER A 149 2.23 -68.83 -39.71
C SER A 149 2.04 -68.91 -38.19
N GLN A 150 1.41 -69.97 -37.68
CA GLN A 150 1.22 -70.15 -36.25
C GLN A 150 2.56 -70.37 -35.54
N ASN A 151 3.43 -71.23 -36.10
CA ASN A 151 4.79 -71.44 -35.60
C ASN A 151 5.61 -70.15 -35.57
N LEU A 152 5.51 -69.30 -36.60
CA LEU A 152 6.19 -68.01 -36.67
C LEU A 152 5.67 -67.02 -35.64
N VAL A 153 4.35 -67.01 -35.38
CA VAL A 153 3.76 -66.22 -34.28
C VAL A 153 4.29 -66.71 -32.94
N ASP A 154 4.30 -68.02 -32.71
CA ASP A 154 4.77 -68.61 -31.46
C ASP A 154 6.28 -68.39 -31.26
N LEU A 155 7.08 -68.49 -32.33
CA LEU A 155 8.51 -68.16 -32.34
C LEU A 155 8.75 -66.68 -32.05
N GLU A 156 8.00 -65.75 -32.66
CA GLU A 156 8.13 -64.32 -32.34
C GLU A 156 7.72 -64.04 -30.89
N LEU A 157 6.59 -64.58 -30.43
CA LEU A 157 6.17 -64.43 -29.03
C LEU A 157 7.22 -64.99 -28.07
N SER A 158 7.79 -66.16 -28.36
CA SER A 158 8.85 -66.79 -27.56
C SER A 158 10.16 -65.97 -27.57
N ASN A 159 10.58 -65.47 -28.73
CA ASN A 159 11.76 -64.61 -28.87
C ASN A 159 11.59 -63.26 -28.17
N TYR A 160 10.40 -62.67 -28.24
CA TYR A 160 10.09 -61.39 -27.62
C TYR A 160 9.74 -61.51 -26.14
N GLN A 161 9.33 -62.67 -25.61
CA GLN A 161 9.03 -62.84 -24.19
C GLN A 161 10.20 -62.44 -23.25
N PRO A 162 11.45 -62.91 -23.44
CA PRO A 162 12.57 -62.47 -22.61
C PRO A 162 12.94 -61.00 -22.86
N ILE A 163 12.81 -60.52 -24.11
CA ILE A 163 13.06 -59.12 -24.46
C ILE A 163 12.05 -58.20 -23.78
N PHE A 164 10.77 -58.54 -23.81
CA PHE A 164 9.66 -57.79 -23.21
C PHE A 164 9.76 -57.78 -21.70
N ARG A 165 10.10 -58.91 -21.06
CA ARG A 165 10.41 -58.94 -19.61
C ARG A 165 11.57 -58.00 -19.27
N LYS A 166 12.63 -57.99 -20.09
CA LYS A 166 13.78 -57.09 -19.90
C LYS A 166 13.39 -55.63 -20.14
N ILE A 167 12.57 -55.33 -21.14
CA ILE A 167 12.05 -53.98 -21.42
C ILE A 167 11.20 -53.52 -20.24
N ILE A 168 10.28 -54.32 -19.71
CA ILE A 168 9.45 -53.97 -18.55
C ILE A 168 10.32 -53.71 -17.32
N ALA A 169 11.25 -54.61 -16.99
CA ALA A 169 12.13 -54.46 -15.83
C ALA A 169 13.02 -53.21 -15.93
N ASN A 170 13.55 -52.94 -17.13
CA ASN A 170 14.31 -51.72 -17.41
C ASN A 170 13.42 -50.48 -17.36
N THR A 171 12.19 -50.56 -17.86
CA THR A 171 11.21 -49.46 -17.82
C THR A 171 10.84 -49.11 -16.38
N GLN A 172 10.65 -50.12 -15.52
CA GLN A 172 10.38 -49.90 -14.10
C GLN A 172 11.59 -49.22 -13.41
N SER A 173 12.80 -49.69 -13.69
CA SER A 173 14.04 -49.05 -13.20
C SER A 173 14.16 -47.60 -13.69
N MET A 174 13.90 -47.34 -14.98
CA MET A 174 13.91 -45.99 -15.54
C MET A 174 12.84 -45.09 -14.93
N ASN A 175 11.62 -45.61 -14.68
CA ASN A 175 10.56 -44.84 -14.04
C ASN A 175 10.94 -44.48 -12.60
N GLN A 176 11.55 -45.41 -11.85
CA GLN A 176 12.08 -45.12 -10.51
C GLN A 176 13.17 -44.05 -10.56
N LEU A 177 14.11 -44.13 -11.51
CA LEU A 177 15.12 -43.09 -11.73
C LEU A 177 14.48 -41.73 -12.08
N GLY A 178 13.45 -41.73 -12.93
CA GLY A 178 12.68 -40.53 -13.28
C GLY A 178 12.01 -39.88 -12.06
N VAL A 179 11.37 -40.69 -11.20
CA VAL A 179 10.79 -40.22 -9.94
C VAL A 179 11.86 -39.66 -9.00
N GLN A 180 13.01 -40.35 -8.86
CA GLN A 180 14.13 -39.86 -8.04
C GLN A 180 14.66 -38.51 -8.54
N LEU A 181 14.87 -38.38 -9.85
CA LEU A 181 15.29 -37.12 -10.47
C LEU A 181 14.27 -36.00 -10.26
N PHE A 182 12.97 -36.30 -10.38
CA PHE A 182 11.89 -35.36 -10.10
C PHE A 182 11.89 -34.88 -8.64
N VAL A 183 12.05 -35.80 -7.68
CA VAL A 183 12.13 -35.46 -6.26
C VAL A 183 13.36 -34.59 -5.97
N ILE A 184 14.53 -34.97 -6.50
CA ILE A 184 15.78 -34.20 -6.32
C ILE A 184 15.65 -32.79 -6.88
N THR A 185 15.14 -32.63 -8.10
CA THR A 185 14.93 -31.32 -8.73
C THR A 185 13.91 -30.47 -7.96
N THR A 186 12.87 -31.08 -7.40
CA THR A 186 11.91 -30.41 -6.51
C THR A 186 12.57 -29.91 -5.22
N ILE A 187 13.38 -30.75 -4.56
CA ILE A 187 14.13 -30.36 -3.35
C ILE A 187 15.09 -29.20 -3.66
N ILE A 188 15.84 -29.28 -4.76
CA ILE A 188 16.74 -28.21 -5.21
C ILE A 188 15.96 -26.92 -5.45
N SER A 189 14.77 -27.00 -6.06
CA SER A 189 13.89 -25.84 -6.29
C SER A 189 13.47 -25.16 -4.98
N ILE A 190 13.07 -25.95 -3.98
CA ILE A 190 12.67 -25.44 -2.65
C ILE A 190 13.85 -24.78 -1.95
N VAL A 191 15.02 -25.44 -1.93
CA VAL A 191 16.24 -24.88 -1.34
C VAL A 191 16.63 -23.58 -2.03
N PHE A 192 16.55 -23.54 -3.36
CA PHE A 192 16.81 -22.34 -4.14
C PHE A 192 15.83 -21.20 -3.82
N ALA A 193 14.53 -21.49 -3.69
CA ALA A 193 13.52 -20.51 -3.30
C ALA A 193 13.79 -19.92 -1.91
N ILE A 194 14.12 -20.76 -0.92
CA ILE A 194 14.48 -20.31 0.44
C ILE A 194 15.74 -19.44 0.41
N TRP A 195 16.76 -19.86 -0.35
CA TRP A 195 17.99 -19.09 -0.51
C TRP A 195 17.74 -17.73 -1.19
N LEU A 196 16.89 -17.67 -2.22
CA LEU A 196 16.48 -16.44 -2.89
C LEU A 196 15.77 -15.49 -1.93
N SER A 197 14.80 -16.01 -1.18
CA SER A 197 14.05 -15.24 -0.18
C SER A 197 14.99 -14.62 0.85
N ARG A 198 15.89 -15.42 1.44
CA ARG A 198 16.87 -14.93 2.42
C ARG A 198 17.90 -13.98 1.83
N SER A 199 18.30 -14.17 0.57
CA SER A 199 19.34 -13.36 -0.05
C SER A 199 18.84 -12.06 -0.69
N ILE A 200 17.55 -11.93 -1.00
CA ILE A 200 17.00 -10.79 -1.75
C ILE A 200 15.78 -10.20 -1.04
N VAL A 201 14.74 -11.01 -0.81
CA VAL A 201 13.44 -10.53 -0.32
C VAL A 201 13.55 -9.96 1.10
N ILE A 202 14.18 -10.69 2.03
CA ILE A 202 14.32 -10.24 3.43
C ILE A 202 15.07 -8.90 3.53
N PRO A 203 16.26 -8.71 2.90
CA PRO A 203 16.95 -7.43 2.94
C PRO A 203 16.16 -6.27 2.31
N ILE A 204 15.42 -6.51 1.21
CA ILE A 204 14.58 -5.46 0.59
C ILE A 204 13.48 -5.02 1.55
N ASN A 205 12.78 -5.96 2.18
CA ASN A 205 11.72 -5.62 3.14
C ASN A 205 12.25 -4.82 4.33
N ARG A 206 13.49 -5.08 4.77
CA ARG A 206 14.14 -4.27 5.81
C ARG A 206 14.43 -2.84 5.34
N LEU A 207 14.89 -2.66 4.10
CA LEU A 207 15.11 -1.32 3.54
C LEU A 207 13.79 -0.55 3.40
N VAL A 208 12.72 -1.22 2.97
CA VAL A 208 11.37 -0.63 2.90
C VAL A 208 10.90 -0.21 4.30
N TYR A 209 11.12 -1.05 5.31
CA TYR A 209 10.80 -0.71 6.69
C TYR A 209 11.56 0.53 7.16
N MET A 210 12.88 0.59 6.92
CA MET A 210 13.69 1.77 7.25
C MET A 210 13.17 3.04 6.56
N ALA A 211 12.89 2.96 5.26
CA ALA A 211 12.35 4.11 4.51
C ALA A 211 11.02 4.60 5.10
N LYS A 212 10.13 3.67 5.51
CA LYS A 212 8.86 4.00 6.16
C LYS A 212 9.05 4.66 7.53
N GLN A 213 10.04 4.21 8.31
CA GLN A 213 10.37 4.81 9.60
C GLN A 213 10.96 6.22 9.46
N ILE A 214 11.87 6.42 8.50
CA ILE A 214 12.40 7.75 8.14
C ILE A 214 11.25 8.68 7.72
N GLY A 215 10.31 8.20 6.91
CA GLY A 215 9.12 8.96 6.50
C GLY A 215 8.19 9.33 7.66
N LYS A 216 8.26 8.64 8.80
CA LYS A 216 7.54 8.98 10.04
C LYS A 216 8.34 9.89 10.98
N GLY A 217 9.53 10.35 10.57
CA GLY A 217 10.42 11.17 11.40
C GLY A 217 11.28 10.37 12.39
N ASN A 218 11.31 9.04 12.29
CA ASN A 218 12.20 8.22 13.11
C ASN A 218 13.49 7.89 12.35
N PHE A 219 14.57 8.59 12.69
CA PHE A 219 15.89 8.44 12.06
C PHE A 219 16.82 7.44 12.78
N ASN A 220 16.43 6.97 13.97
CA ASN A 220 17.21 6.03 14.79
C ASN A 220 16.86 4.58 14.42
N VAL A 221 17.03 4.23 13.15
CA VAL A 221 16.85 2.85 12.69
C VAL A 221 18.19 2.27 12.33
N ASP A 222 18.56 1.19 13.01
CA ASP A 222 19.82 0.50 12.72
C ASP A 222 19.84 0.06 11.25
N PRO A 223 20.89 0.41 10.50
CA PRO A 223 21.04 -0.06 9.15
C PRO A 223 21.13 -1.58 9.17
N PRO A 224 20.62 -2.27 8.12
CA PRO A 224 20.78 -3.71 8.05
C PRO A 224 22.28 -3.97 7.97
N THR A 225 22.78 -4.97 8.71
CA THR A 225 24.18 -5.38 8.68
C THR A 225 24.55 -5.84 7.27
N LEU A 226 24.96 -4.91 6.42
CA LEU A 226 25.17 -5.13 4.99
C LEU A 226 26.67 -5.28 4.72
N TYR A 227 27.26 -6.35 5.23
CA TYR A 227 28.61 -6.81 4.84
C TYR A 227 28.60 -7.48 3.46
N ARG A 228 27.82 -6.94 2.50
CA ARG A 228 27.81 -7.42 1.12
C ARG A 228 27.99 -6.25 0.17
N ASN A 229 29.07 -6.31 -0.61
CA ASN A 229 29.32 -5.44 -1.76
C ASN A 229 28.39 -5.79 -2.94
N ASN A 230 27.08 -5.82 -2.71
CA ASN A 230 26.04 -6.00 -3.72
C ASN A 230 25.11 -4.79 -3.76
N GLU A 231 24.17 -4.77 -4.70
CA GLU A 231 23.29 -3.62 -4.95
C GLU A 231 22.45 -3.25 -3.71
N ILE A 232 22.00 -4.25 -2.94
CA ILE A 232 21.26 -4.04 -1.69
C ILE A 232 22.13 -3.36 -0.64
N GLY A 233 23.40 -3.77 -0.53
CA GLY A 233 24.37 -3.14 0.36
C GLY A 233 24.60 -1.67 0.03
N ILE A 234 24.76 -1.36 -1.25
CA ILE A 234 24.90 0.02 -1.73
C ILE A 234 23.65 0.84 -1.41
N LEU A 235 22.46 0.30 -1.69
CA LEU A 235 21.20 0.99 -1.43
C LEU A 235 21.01 1.26 0.08
N GLY A 236 21.34 0.30 0.94
CA GLY A 236 21.29 0.49 2.38
C GLY A 236 22.28 1.52 2.90
N LYS A 237 23.48 1.60 2.32
CA LYS A 237 24.46 2.66 2.65
C LYS A 237 23.92 4.04 2.27
N ILE A 238 23.41 4.20 1.06
CA ILE A 238 22.84 5.47 0.57
C ILE A 238 21.64 5.89 1.43
N LEU A 239 20.73 4.96 1.74
CA LEU A 239 19.56 5.25 2.57
C LEU A 239 19.96 5.69 3.99
N ASN A 240 20.98 5.05 4.57
CA ASN A 240 21.51 5.44 5.89
C ASN A 240 22.17 6.82 5.86
N GLU A 241 22.93 7.14 4.80
CA GLU A 241 23.54 8.45 4.61
C GLU A 241 22.47 9.55 4.46
N MET A 242 21.42 9.29 3.69
CA MET A 242 20.25 10.19 3.59
C MET A 242 19.55 10.38 4.95
N SER A 243 19.35 9.31 5.72
CA SER A 243 18.75 9.38 7.06
C SER A 243 19.54 10.31 7.99
N LYS A 244 20.87 10.15 8.02
CA LYS A 244 21.77 11.01 8.81
C LYS A 244 21.72 12.47 8.37
N ASN A 245 21.74 12.70 7.06
CA ASN A 245 21.66 14.07 6.52
C ASN A 245 20.33 14.74 6.88
N LEU A 246 19.21 14.03 6.77
CA LEU A 246 17.89 14.54 7.18
C LEU A 246 17.83 14.83 8.68
N SER A 247 18.34 13.93 9.52
CA SER A 247 18.41 14.15 10.97
C SER A 247 19.22 15.40 11.30
N ASN A 248 20.38 15.60 10.67
CA ASN A 248 21.22 16.77 10.89
C ASN A 248 20.53 18.06 10.43
N LEU A 249 19.84 18.03 9.28
CA LEU A 249 19.08 19.18 8.78
C LEU A 249 17.92 19.54 9.72
N MET A 250 17.22 18.56 10.29
CA MET A 250 16.16 18.81 11.27
C MET A 250 16.71 19.46 12.54
N THR A 251 17.78 18.91 13.13
CA THR A 251 18.40 19.49 14.32
C THR A 251 18.84 20.93 14.09
N LYS A 252 19.46 21.19 12.93
CA LYS A 252 19.89 22.54 12.55
C LYS A 252 18.71 23.51 12.38
N ASN A 253 17.61 23.06 11.77
CA ASN A 253 16.41 23.89 11.62
C ASN A 253 15.77 24.21 12.97
N ILE A 254 15.73 23.26 13.91
CA ILE A 254 15.21 23.50 15.27
C ILE A 254 16.06 24.59 15.96
N GLU A 255 17.39 24.48 15.87
CA GLU A 255 18.30 25.48 16.45
C GLU A 255 18.11 26.88 15.83
N ILE A 256 17.87 26.96 14.51
CA ILE A 256 17.59 28.24 13.84
C ILE A 256 16.28 28.84 14.36
N VAL A 257 15.22 28.04 14.45
CA VAL A 257 13.91 28.51 14.94
C VAL A 257 14.00 29.01 16.38
N GLU A 258 14.77 28.34 17.22
CA GLU A 258 15.00 28.76 18.62
C GLU A 258 15.77 30.08 18.70
N LYS A 259 16.81 30.24 17.88
CA LYS A 259 17.56 31.51 17.78
C LYS A 259 16.67 32.65 17.29
N ASP A 260 15.86 32.43 16.25
CA ASP A 260 14.94 33.44 15.73
C ASP A 260 13.92 33.88 16.79
N ARG A 261 13.43 32.93 17.60
CA ARG A 261 12.56 33.24 18.74
C ARG A 261 13.28 34.11 19.76
N LEU A 262 14.50 33.76 20.14
CA LEU A 262 15.28 34.52 21.11
C LEU A 262 15.58 35.93 20.62
N VAL A 263 15.94 36.09 19.34
CA VAL A 263 16.16 37.40 18.71
C VAL A 263 14.91 38.27 18.83
N LYS A 264 13.73 37.73 18.48
CA LYS A 264 12.46 38.46 18.63
C LYS A 264 12.18 38.87 20.07
N GLU A 265 12.43 37.99 21.04
CA GLU A 265 12.25 38.32 22.46
C GLU A 265 13.19 39.46 22.91
N LEU A 266 14.43 39.48 22.42
CA LEU A 266 15.38 40.55 22.69
C LEU A 266 15.00 41.87 22.01
N GLU A 267 14.54 41.83 20.76
CA GLU A 267 14.04 43.01 20.04
C GLU A 267 12.85 43.63 20.78
N LEU A 268 11.89 42.82 21.23
CA LEU A 268 10.75 43.30 22.02
C LEU A 268 11.19 43.95 23.34
N LYS A 269 12.13 43.34 24.07
CA LYS A 269 12.69 43.92 25.30
C LYS A 269 13.43 45.22 25.03
N ALA A 270 14.20 45.29 23.94
CA ALA A 270 14.92 46.49 23.56
C ALA A 270 13.95 47.63 23.21
N LEU A 271 12.89 47.36 22.46
CA LEU A 271 11.82 48.31 22.15
C LEU A 271 11.12 48.82 23.42
N GLN A 272 10.80 47.93 24.36
CA GLN A 272 10.22 48.33 25.65
C GLN A 272 11.16 49.23 26.48
N SER A 273 12.47 48.99 26.42
CA SER A 273 13.48 49.77 27.14
C SER A 273 13.68 51.20 26.61
N GLN A 274 13.27 51.49 25.36
CA GLN A 274 13.37 52.84 24.79
C GLN A 274 12.52 53.89 25.53
N ILE A 275 11.51 53.46 26.27
CA ILE A 275 10.73 54.32 27.17
C ILE A 275 11.30 54.15 28.57
N ASN A 276 12.08 55.11 29.07
CA ASN A 276 12.57 55.09 30.46
C ASN A 276 11.45 55.55 31.42
N PRO A 277 10.80 54.65 32.17
CA PRO A 277 9.67 55.00 33.03
C PRO A 277 10.07 56.03 34.09
N HIS A 278 11.27 55.87 34.64
CA HIS A 278 11.79 56.74 35.69
C HIS A 278 12.00 58.17 35.18
N PHE A 279 12.51 58.34 33.96
CA PHE A 279 12.63 59.66 33.36
C PHE A 279 11.26 60.33 33.16
N LEU A 280 10.26 59.58 32.69
CA LEU A 280 8.89 60.10 32.50
C LEU A 280 8.25 60.50 33.84
N PHE A 281 8.33 59.65 34.87
CA PHE A 281 7.79 59.98 36.20
C PHE A 281 8.48 61.21 36.79
N ASN A 282 9.80 61.30 36.68
CA ASN A 282 10.53 62.46 37.18
C ASN A 282 10.15 63.73 36.43
N THR A 283 9.98 63.65 35.11
CA THR A 283 9.56 64.79 34.29
C THR A 283 8.15 65.26 34.66
N LEU A 284 7.19 64.35 34.78
CA LEU A 284 5.82 64.69 35.20
C LEU A 284 5.78 65.25 36.63
N ASN A 285 6.56 64.69 37.55
CA ASN A 285 6.66 65.19 38.93
C ASN A 285 7.23 66.63 38.97
N VAL A 286 8.19 66.97 38.10
CA VAL A 286 8.72 68.34 37.98
C VAL A 286 7.65 69.29 37.42
N ILE A 287 6.95 68.88 36.36
CA ILE A 287 5.86 69.67 35.76
C ILE A 287 4.75 69.94 36.79
N SER A 288 4.32 68.92 37.55
CA SER A 288 3.30 69.06 38.59
C SER A 288 3.72 70.07 39.67
N LYS A 289 4.97 70.02 40.14
CA LYS A 289 5.49 70.96 41.16
C LYS A 289 5.59 72.39 40.63
N LEU A 290 6.04 72.57 39.38
CA LEU A 290 6.09 73.90 38.75
C LEU A 290 4.69 74.49 38.61
N ALA A 291 3.73 73.72 38.11
CA ALA A 291 2.34 74.15 37.98
C ALA A 291 1.74 74.57 39.34
N TYR A 292 2.05 73.83 40.41
CA TYR A 292 1.62 74.19 41.76
C TYR A 292 2.20 75.54 42.24
N ILE A 293 3.50 75.77 42.01
CA ILE A 293 4.17 77.03 42.37
C ILE A 293 3.61 78.23 41.59
N GLU A 294 3.22 78.01 40.32
CA GLU A 294 2.62 79.02 39.45
C GLU A 294 1.13 79.27 39.75
N GLY A 295 0.55 78.60 40.75
CA GLY A 295 -0.87 78.71 41.10
C GLY A 295 -1.82 78.00 40.13
N ALA A 296 -1.29 77.18 39.22
CA ALA A 296 -2.05 76.37 38.26
C ALA A 296 -2.41 75.00 38.87
N GLU A 297 -3.22 75.00 39.92
CA GLU A 297 -3.60 73.81 40.71
C GLU A 297 -4.20 72.68 39.85
N GLN A 298 -5.14 73.01 38.95
CA GLN A 298 -5.74 72.03 38.03
C GLN A 298 -4.72 71.34 37.11
N THR A 299 -3.70 72.08 36.66
CA THR A 299 -2.61 71.54 35.84
C THR A 299 -1.71 70.62 36.67
N SER A 300 -1.48 70.97 37.94
CA SER A 300 -0.72 70.14 38.87
C SER A 300 -1.43 68.80 39.11
N ASP A 301 -2.72 68.83 39.43
CA ASP A 301 -3.53 67.64 39.70
C ASP A 301 -3.63 66.72 38.48
N LEU A 302 -3.90 67.28 37.29
CA LEU A 302 -3.95 66.51 36.06
C LEU A 302 -2.60 65.82 35.74
N THR A 303 -1.49 66.50 36.04
CA THR A 303 -0.15 65.94 35.87
C THR A 303 0.12 64.81 36.85
N VAL A 304 -0.35 64.92 38.10
CA VAL A 304 -0.29 63.83 39.10
C VAL A 304 -1.12 62.64 38.66
N SER A 305 -2.38 62.85 38.25
CA SER A 305 -3.24 61.77 37.74
C SER A 305 -2.60 61.06 36.54
N THR A 306 -1.99 61.81 35.63
CA THR A 306 -1.26 61.25 34.48
C THR A 306 -0.05 60.43 34.91
N SER A 307 0.72 60.91 35.90
CA SER A 307 1.87 60.20 36.46
C SER A 307 1.46 58.90 37.15
N ASN A 308 0.36 58.92 37.90
CA ASN A 308 -0.19 57.76 38.59
C ASN A 308 -0.72 56.70 37.61
N LEU A 309 -1.49 57.12 36.60
CA LEU A 309 -2.00 56.25 35.53
C LEU A 309 -0.84 55.58 34.76
N LEU A 310 0.18 56.36 34.37
CA LEU A 310 1.36 55.83 33.66
C LEU A 310 2.14 54.83 34.54
N ARG A 311 2.25 55.11 35.84
CA ARG A 311 2.93 54.23 36.79
C ARG A 311 2.22 52.90 36.93
N TYR A 312 0.89 52.94 36.96
CA TYR A 312 0.08 51.74 37.01
C TYR A 312 0.22 50.90 35.75
N ASN A 313 0.16 51.52 34.57
CA ASN A 313 0.29 50.86 33.27
C ASN A 313 1.66 50.19 33.03
N LEU A 314 2.72 50.65 33.70
CA LEU A 314 4.07 50.09 33.58
C LEU A 314 4.39 49.01 34.61
N ARG A 315 3.41 48.61 35.44
CA ARG A 315 3.54 47.44 36.32
C ARG A 315 3.55 46.14 35.51
N LYS A 316 4.12 45.09 36.09
CA LYS A 316 4.09 43.75 35.49
C LYS A 316 2.64 43.24 35.47
N LEU A 317 2.17 42.85 34.28
CA LEU A 317 0.83 42.31 34.05
C LEU A 317 0.55 40.99 34.80
N ASP A 318 1.61 40.27 35.20
CA ASP A 318 1.53 38.95 35.84
C ASP A 318 1.31 39.03 37.36
N GLU A 319 1.35 40.22 37.97
CA GLU A 319 1.15 40.41 39.41
C GLU A 319 -0.29 40.82 39.72
N PRO A 320 -1.07 40.02 40.50
CA PRO A 320 -2.45 40.37 40.83
C PRO A 320 -2.52 41.53 41.84
N VAL A 321 -3.40 42.48 41.54
CA VAL A 321 -3.62 43.73 42.29
C VAL A 321 -4.92 43.64 43.07
N SER A 322 -5.08 44.49 44.09
CA SER A 322 -6.37 44.61 44.77
C SER A 322 -7.39 45.30 43.85
N LEU A 323 -8.68 44.98 44.00
CA LEU A 323 -9.75 45.68 43.29
C LEU A 323 -9.75 47.18 43.65
N LEU A 324 -9.36 47.53 44.87
CA LEU A 324 -9.08 48.92 45.28
C LEU A 324 -8.08 49.62 44.35
N GLU A 325 -6.99 48.95 43.98
CA GLU A 325 -5.97 49.54 43.12
C GLU A 325 -6.49 49.75 41.69
N GLU A 326 -7.28 48.82 41.16
CA GLU A 326 -7.94 48.98 39.85
C GLU A 326 -8.96 50.12 39.87
N VAL A 327 -9.75 50.26 40.94
CA VAL A 327 -10.70 51.35 41.12
C VAL A 327 -10.00 52.69 41.21
N ARG A 328 -8.92 52.81 42.00
CA ARG A 328 -8.11 54.04 42.07
C ARG A 328 -7.54 54.41 40.71
N ASN A 329 -7.04 53.44 39.97
CA ASN A 329 -6.55 53.68 38.62
C ASN A 329 -7.66 54.14 37.66
N ALA A 330 -8.87 53.60 37.80
CA ALA A 330 -10.05 54.07 37.08
C ALA A 330 -10.46 55.51 37.45
N GLU A 331 -10.36 55.88 38.73
CA GLU A 331 -10.59 57.25 39.20
C GLU A 331 -9.58 58.24 38.60
N GLU A 332 -8.29 57.88 38.56
CA GLU A 332 -7.26 58.70 37.90
C GLU A 332 -7.55 58.88 36.41
N TYR A 333 -7.98 57.81 35.73
CA TYR A 333 -8.40 57.87 34.34
C TYR A 333 -9.64 58.78 34.15
N PHE A 334 -10.65 58.69 35.01
CA PHE A 334 -11.81 59.56 34.98
C PHE A 334 -11.45 61.03 35.25
N SER A 335 -10.54 61.31 36.17
CA SER A 335 -10.02 62.67 36.44
C SER A 335 -9.45 63.29 35.16
N ILE A 336 -8.61 62.53 34.43
CA ILE A 336 -8.01 62.97 33.16
C ILE A 336 -9.09 63.23 32.11
N GLN A 337 -10.05 62.31 31.96
CA GLN A 337 -11.10 62.46 30.95
C GLN A 337 -12.09 63.58 31.29
N LYS A 338 -12.36 63.83 32.58
CA LYS A 338 -13.18 64.95 33.04
C LYS A 338 -12.55 66.28 32.68
N ALA A 339 -11.22 66.42 32.80
CA ALA A 339 -10.52 67.63 32.37
C ALA A 339 -10.66 67.88 30.86
N ARG A 340 -10.68 66.80 30.03
CA ARG A 340 -10.81 66.88 28.57
C ARG A 340 -12.24 67.17 28.10
N PHE A 341 -13.24 66.51 28.68
CA PHE A 341 -14.63 66.56 28.23
C PHE A 341 -15.55 67.45 29.09
N ARG A 342 -15.07 67.95 30.22
CA ARG A 342 -15.79 68.82 31.17
C ARG A 342 -17.16 68.24 31.53
N ASP A 343 -18.22 69.04 31.49
CA ASP A 343 -19.58 68.65 31.88
C ASP A 343 -20.31 67.78 30.84
N ARG A 344 -19.64 67.37 29.75
CA ARG A 344 -20.25 66.53 28.71
C ARG A 344 -20.42 65.07 29.15
N VAL A 345 -19.62 64.63 30.13
CA VAL A 345 -19.61 63.24 30.62
C VAL A 345 -19.80 63.23 32.14
N ARG A 346 -20.77 62.42 32.60
CA ARG A 346 -21.01 62.15 34.01
C ARG A 346 -20.40 60.80 34.39
N PHE A 347 -19.60 60.79 35.45
CA PHE A 347 -19.00 59.58 36.01
C PHE A 347 -19.78 59.12 37.23
N GLU A 348 -20.14 57.84 37.27
CA GLU A 348 -20.89 57.25 38.37
C GLU A 348 -20.12 56.08 38.98
N LEU A 349 -19.76 56.19 40.26
CA LEU A 349 -19.10 55.13 41.00
C LEU A 349 -20.05 54.66 42.11
N ASN A 350 -20.49 53.40 42.03
CA ASN A 350 -21.31 52.76 43.05
C ASN A 350 -20.62 51.48 43.51
N ILE A 351 -19.78 51.60 44.53
CA ILE A 351 -18.84 50.56 44.93
C ILE A 351 -19.13 50.14 46.36
N GLU A 352 -19.38 48.85 46.56
CA GLU A 352 -19.45 48.26 47.89
C GLU A 352 -18.03 48.07 48.46
N GLU A 353 -17.71 48.76 49.55
CA GLU A 353 -16.36 48.77 50.15
C GLU A 353 -15.87 47.37 50.56
N SER A 354 -16.80 46.47 50.93
CA SER A 354 -16.51 45.09 51.31
C SER A 354 -15.78 44.30 50.20
N CYS A 355 -15.95 44.67 48.94
CA CYS A 355 -15.39 43.99 47.77
C CYS A 355 -13.95 44.42 47.43
N LEU A 356 -13.48 45.55 47.97
CA LEU A 356 -12.25 46.22 47.50
C LEU A 356 -10.95 45.47 47.82
N GLY A 357 -10.97 44.55 48.79
CA GLY A 357 -9.82 43.75 49.19
C GLY A 357 -9.48 42.57 48.25
N HIS A 358 -10.38 42.20 47.35
CA HIS A 358 -10.18 41.02 46.49
C HIS A 358 -9.11 41.24 45.42
N LYS A 359 -8.41 40.15 45.07
CA LYS A 359 -7.36 40.16 44.07
C LYS A 359 -7.91 39.92 42.66
N VAL A 360 -7.47 40.75 41.72
CA VAL A 360 -7.83 40.72 40.30
C VAL A 360 -6.59 40.86 39.42
N PRO A 361 -6.61 40.37 38.16
CA PRO A 361 -5.54 40.66 37.20
C PRO A 361 -5.36 42.16 36.98
N CYS A 362 -4.11 42.63 36.94
CA CYS A 362 -3.78 44.02 36.67
C CYS A 362 -4.25 44.46 35.27
N LEU A 363 -4.66 45.73 35.13
CA LEU A 363 -5.25 46.36 33.96
C LEU A 363 -6.54 45.68 33.47
N THR A 364 -7.48 45.44 34.38
CA THR A 364 -8.80 44.87 34.06
C THR A 364 -9.84 45.95 33.78
N LEU A 365 -10.02 46.92 34.67
CA LEU A 365 -11.04 47.96 34.53
C LEU A 365 -10.68 48.98 33.46
N GLN A 366 -9.42 49.44 33.43
CA GLN A 366 -8.99 50.51 32.53
C GLN A 366 -9.26 50.23 31.05
N PRO A 367 -8.90 49.07 30.46
CA PRO A 367 -9.18 48.81 29.05
C PRO A 367 -10.68 48.77 28.74
N LEU A 368 -11.51 48.34 29.69
CA LEU A 368 -12.97 48.32 29.51
C LEU A 368 -13.55 49.73 29.56
N LEU A 369 -13.04 50.59 30.45
CA LEU A 369 -13.38 52.01 30.52
C LEU A 369 -12.93 52.74 29.26
N GLU A 370 -11.70 52.53 28.79
CA GLU A 370 -11.20 53.11 27.53
C GLU A 370 -12.11 52.74 26.35
N ASN A 371 -12.58 51.49 26.30
CA ASN A 371 -13.53 51.07 25.27
C ASN A 371 -14.90 51.74 25.40
N ALA A 372 -15.43 51.89 26.63
CA ALA A 372 -16.67 52.60 26.88
C ALA A 372 -16.58 54.09 26.45
N PHE A 373 -15.43 54.73 26.66
CA PHE A 373 -15.19 56.11 26.19
C PHE A 373 -15.12 56.20 24.67
N ILE A 374 -14.24 55.43 24.04
CA ILE A 374 -13.93 55.55 22.61
C ILE A 374 -15.12 55.08 21.76
N HIS A 375 -15.70 53.92 22.09
CA HIS A 375 -16.76 53.31 21.27
C HIS A 375 -18.17 53.64 21.76
N GLY A 376 -18.34 53.87 23.06
CA GLY A 376 -19.64 54.19 23.64
C GLY A 376 -20.01 55.65 23.40
N ILE A 377 -19.20 56.59 23.93
CA ILE A 377 -19.66 57.97 24.16
C ILE A 377 -18.86 59.07 23.45
N GLU A 378 -17.73 58.80 22.78
CA GLU A 378 -16.90 59.84 22.14
C GLU A 378 -17.68 60.69 21.11
N GLY A 379 -18.66 60.09 20.44
CA GLY A 379 -19.55 60.75 19.48
C GLY A 379 -20.72 61.55 20.09
N MET A 380 -20.93 61.53 21.41
CA MET A 380 -22.06 62.22 22.05
C MET A 380 -21.72 63.68 22.36
N GLU A 381 -22.58 64.63 21.96
CA GLU A 381 -22.35 66.06 22.22
C GLU A 381 -22.54 66.43 23.70
N GLN A 382 -23.56 65.89 24.38
CA GLN A 382 -23.85 66.11 25.80
C GLN A 382 -24.58 64.90 26.42
N GLY A 383 -24.53 64.77 27.76
CA GLY A 383 -25.33 63.79 28.50
C GLY A 383 -24.76 62.36 28.50
N ALA A 384 -23.47 62.19 28.18
CA ALA A 384 -22.81 60.90 28.26
C ALA A 384 -22.65 60.48 29.73
N VAL A 385 -22.86 59.19 30.01
CA VAL A 385 -22.72 58.59 31.34
C VAL A 385 -21.84 57.36 31.20
N ILE A 386 -20.80 57.27 32.02
CA ILE A 386 -20.03 56.04 32.23
C ILE A 386 -20.00 55.77 33.72
N GLY A 387 -20.22 54.52 34.12
CA GLY A 387 -20.13 54.15 35.52
C GLY A 387 -19.57 52.77 35.77
N ILE A 388 -19.15 52.60 37.01
CA ILE A 388 -18.68 51.33 37.58
C ILE A 388 -19.56 51.01 38.77
N THR A 389 -20.19 49.84 38.73
CA THR A 389 -20.91 49.28 39.87
C THR A 389 -20.22 48.02 40.36
N ILE A 390 -19.85 47.97 41.63
CA ILE A 390 -19.25 46.79 42.26
C ILE A 390 -20.14 46.39 43.42
N LYS A 391 -20.72 45.20 43.34
CA LYS A 391 -21.65 44.67 44.35
C LYS A 391 -21.30 43.26 44.75
N ASN A 392 -21.41 42.98 46.04
CA ASN A 392 -21.25 41.64 46.57
C ASN A 392 -22.54 40.83 46.38
N SER A 393 -22.39 39.53 46.17
CA SER A 393 -23.45 38.54 46.16
C SER A 393 -22.93 37.24 46.79
N GLU A 394 -23.81 36.31 47.16
CA GLU A 394 -23.43 35.13 47.94
C GLU A 394 -22.31 34.28 47.31
N LYS A 395 -22.20 34.25 45.97
CA LYS A 395 -21.23 33.42 45.24
C LYS A 395 -20.21 34.21 44.41
N TYR A 396 -20.55 35.42 43.96
CA TYR A 396 -19.72 36.22 43.07
C TYR A 396 -19.80 37.71 43.45
N ILE A 397 -18.69 38.41 43.29
CA ILE A 397 -18.68 39.88 43.21
C ILE A 397 -18.94 40.26 41.76
N TYR A 398 -19.97 41.08 41.52
CA TYR A 398 -20.30 41.58 40.19
C TYR A 398 -19.65 42.93 39.99
N ILE A 399 -18.82 43.02 38.95
CA ILE A 399 -18.19 44.26 38.49
C ILE A 399 -18.86 44.61 37.17
N GLU A 400 -19.70 45.65 37.19
CA GLU A 400 -20.43 46.14 36.03
C GLU A 400 -19.83 47.46 35.57
N ILE A 401 -19.44 47.51 34.30
CA ILE A 401 -18.97 48.74 33.64
C ILE A 401 -20.00 49.08 32.58
N TYR A 402 -20.62 50.24 32.67
CA TYR A 402 -21.71 50.62 31.78
C TYR A 402 -21.52 52.00 31.17
N ASP A 403 -22.07 52.17 29.98
CA ASP A 403 -22.21 53.43 29.27
C ASP A 403 -23.61 53.58 28.67
N ASN A 404 -24.04 54.81 28.40
CA ASN A 404 -25.29 55.12 27.70
C ASN A 404 -25.06 55.46 26.21
N GLY A 405 -23.99 54.93 25.63
CA GLY A 405 -23.51 55.25 24.30
C GLY A 405 -24.23 54.57 23.15
N ALA A 406 -23.53 54.46 22.02
CA ALA A 406 -24.07 53.93 20.77
C ALA A 406 -24.51 52.45 20.82
N GLY A 407 -24.05 51.68 21.82
CA GLY A 407 -24.26 50.24 21.89
C GLY A 407 -23.53 49.46 20.78
N MET A 408 -23.60 48.13 20.81
CA MET A 408 -23.00 47.26 19.79
C MET A 408 -24.03 46.30 19.17
N LYS A 409 -23.72 45.82 17.97
CA LYS A 409 -24.53 44.80 17.30
C LYS A 409 -24.33 43.43 17.93
N GLU A 410 -25.34 42.58 17.79
CA GLU A 410 -25.35 41.21 18.28
C GLU A 410 -24.14 40.39 17.80
N GLU A 411 -23.78 40.50 16.52
CA GLU A 411 -22.65 39.74 15.97
C GLU A 411 -21.30 40.18 16.59
N THR A 412 -21.19 41.46 16.96
CA THR A 412 -19.99 42.00 17.62
C THR A 412 -19.91 41.51 19.07
N ARG A 413 -21.06 41.44 19.76
CA ARG A 413 -21.17 40.90 21.12
C ARG A 413 -20.73 39.44 21.18
N GLU A 414 -21.25 38.59 20.29
CA GLU A 414 -20.92 37.17 20.23
C GLU A 414 -19.44 36.94 19.87
N ALA A 415 -18.89 37.72 18.95
CA ALA A 415 -17.48 37.64 18.57
C ALA A 415 -16.55 37.97 19.75
N LEU A 416 -16.88 38.99 20.55
CA LEU A 416 -16.11 39.36 21.75
C LEU A 416 -16.19 38.29 22.84
N LEU A 417 -17.37 37.70 23.07
CA LEU A 417 -17.55 36.64 24.09
C LEU A 417 -16.85 35.34 23.71
N THR A 418 -16.90 34.94 22.44
CA THR A 418 -16.27 33.70 21.95
C THR A 418 -14.77 33.85 21.67
N SER A 419 -14.21 35.06 21.81
CA SER A 419 -12.82 35.38 21.43
C SER A 419 -12.50 35.01 19.97
N SER A 420 -13.54 34.92 19.13
CA SER A 420 -13.45 34.72 17.69
C SER A 420 -13.22 36.08 17.06
N THR A 421 -11.97 36.42 16.74
CA THR A 421 -11.65 37.71 16.10
C THR A 421 -12.55 37.93 14.88
N PRO A 422 -13.38 39.00 14.84
CA PRO A 422 -14.01 39.39 13.60
C PRO A 422 -12.90 39.96 12.70
N ILE A 423 -12.64 39.26 11.60
CA ILE A 423 -11.93 39.81 10.46
C ILE A 423 -12.82 40.93 9.94
N ILE A 424 -12.49 42.19 10.22
CA ILE A 424 -12.72 43.41 9.41
C ILE A 424 -12.56 44.63 10.34
N SER A 425 -11.40 45.29 10.27
CA SER A 425 -11.26 46.66 9.75
C SER A 425 -9.91 47.25 10.19
N GLN A 426 -9.04 47.48 9.20
CA GLN A 426 -7.90 48.37 9.32
C GLN A 426 -8.41 49.81 9.51
N LYS A 427 -8.37 50.29 10.75
CA LYS A 427 -7.94 51.65 11.16
C LYS A 427 -8.27 51.80 12.65
N SER A 428 -7.31 52.32 13.39
CA SER A 428 -7.32 52.63 14.83
C SER A 428 -7.49 51.45 15.79
N SER A 429 -6.46 51.26 16.61
CA SER A 429 -6.40 50.40 17.80
C SER A 429 -7.68 50.42 18.64
N THR A 430 -8.19 49.26 19.10
CA THR A 430 -8.83 49.07 20.44
C THR A 430 -9.53 47.71 20.67
N GLY A 431 -9.92 46.93 19.64
CA GLY A 431 -10.63 45.65 19.84
C GLY A 431 -9.83 44.52 20.53
N LEU A 432 -8.51 44.67 20.64
CA LEU A 432 -7.62 43.74 21.35
C LEU A 432 -7.71 43.90 22.88
N GLY A 433 -8.09 45.08 23.37
CA GLY A 433 -8.10 45.38 24.81
C GLY A 433 -9.13 44.56 25.58
N THR A 434 -10.39 44.60 25.16
CA THR A 434 -11.50 43.82 25.77
C THR A 434 -11.29 42.32 25.68
N THR A 435 -10.95 41.83 24.48
CA THR A 435 -10.69 40.39 24.25
C THR A 435 -9.56 39.87 25.13
N ASN A 436 -8.48 40.65 25.29
CA ASN A 436 -7.38 40.28 26.18
C ASN A 436 -7.78 40.30 27.66
N VAL A 437 -8.60 41.27 28.09
CA VAL A 437 -9.15 41.30 29.45
C VAL A 437 -9.98 40.05 29.72
N PHE A 438 -10.91 39.69 28.83
CA PHE A 438 -11.76 38.50 29.01
C PHE A 438 -10.95 37.21 29.03
N LYS A 439 -10.01 37.06 28.09
CA LYS A 439 -9.12 35.90 28.05
C LYS A 439 -8.30 35.77 29.33
N ARG A 440 -7.72 36.88 29.81
CA ARG A 440 -6.94 36.89 31.05
C ARG A 440 -7.81 36.62 32.28
N TRP A 441 -9.03 37.17 32.31
CA TRP A 441 -10.00 36.94 33.37
C TRP A 441 -10.37 35.46 33.48
N ARG A 442 -10.69 34.81 32.35
CA ARG A 442 -10.97 33.36 32.27
C ARG A 442 -9.78 32.49 32.65
N ILE A 443 -8.58 32.82 32.18
CA ILE A 443 -7.35 32.08 32.54
C ILE A 443 -7.05 32.20 34.03
N TYR A 444 -7.23 33.38 34.62
CA TYR A 444 -6.89 33.62 36.02
C TYR A 444 -7.82 32.88 36.99
N TYR A 445 -9.13 32.82 36.72
CA TYR A 445 -10.10 32.13 37.58
C TYR A 445 -10.42 30.70 37.15
N GLY A 446 -10.04 30.28 35.94
CA GLY A 446 -10.28 28.93 35.43
C GLY A 446 -11.73 28.62 35.04
N GLU A 447 -12.59 29.64 34.91
CA GLU A 447 -14.01 29.51 34.56
C GLU A 447 -14.30 30.26 33.24
N GLU A 448 -15.14 29.70 32.37
CA GLU A 448 -15.53 30.33 31.08
C GLU A 448 -16.73 31.29 31.22
N ASP A 449 -17.70 30.97 32.10
CA ASP A 449 -18.97 31.72 32.30
C ASP A 449 -18.86 32.81 33.38
N ILE A 450 -17.80 33.61 33.30
CA ILE A 450 -17.51 34.70 34.25
C ILE A 450 -17.46 36.09 33.60
N VAL A 451 -17.84 36.17 32.32
CA VAL A 451 -17.94 37.42 31.56
C VAL A 451 -19.24 37.43 30.80
N ASP A 452 -20.00 38.51 30.90
CA ASP A 452 -21.22 38.74 30.14
C ASP A 452 -21.24 40.17 29.59
N ILE A 453 -21.97 40.40 28.50
CA ILE A 453 -22.13 41.71 27.86
C ILE A 453 -23.60 41.91 27.55
N LYS A 454 -24.17 43.00 28.06
CA LYS A 454 -25.52 43.46 27.72
C LYS A 454 -25.38 44.71 26.88
N SER A 455 -25.87 44.71 25.65
CA SER A 455 -25.81 45.88 24.78
C SER A 455 -26.96 45.88 23.81
N GLU A 456 -27.51 47.05 23.54
CA GLU A 456 -28.51 47.27 22.50
C GLU A 456 -28.18 48.57 21.77
N ILE A 457 -28.35 48.58 20.45
CA ILE A 457 -28.03 49.74 19.62
C ILE A 457 -28.79 50.98 20.13
N ALA A 458 -28.06 52.07 20.34
CA ALA A 458 -28.53 53.34 20.88
C ALA A 458 -29.09 53.30 22.32
N LYS A 459 -28.84 52.23 23.09
CA LYS A 459 -29.18 52.15 24.52
C LYS A 459 -27.98 51.88 25.42
N GLY A 460 -26.77 51.97 24.88
CA GLY A 460 -25.53 51.77 25.63
C GLY A 460 -25.09 50.32 25.76
N THR A 461 -24.02 50.12 26.52
CA THR A 461 -23.40 48.81 26.78
C THR A 461 -23.14 48.64 28.26
N THR A 462 -23.25 47.42 28.75
CA THR A 462 -22.87 47.01 30.11
C THR A 462 -22.05 45.72 30.03
N ILE A 463 -20.79 45.79 30.45
CA ILE A 463 -19.90 44.64 30.58
C ILE A 463 -19.95 44.18 32.04
N ILE A 464 -20.19 42.89 32.25
CA ILE A 464 -20.34 42.27 33.56
C ILE A 464 -19.23 41.26 33.75
N LEU A 465 -18.33 41.52 34.69
CA LEU A 465 -17.34 40.55 35.14
C LEU A 465 -17.81 39.93 36.46
N LYS A 466 -17.84 38.60 36.50
CA LYS A 466 -18.11 37.83 37.72
C LYS A 466 -16.76 37.47 38.34
N LEU A 467 -16.53 37.94 39.55
CA LEU A 467 -15.37 37.62 40.37
C LEU A 467 -15.77 36.54 41.39
N PRO A 468 -15.26 35.30 41.29
CA PRO A 468 -15.52 34.28 42.29
C PRO A 468 -15.02 34.72 43.67
N VAL A 469 -15.88 34.66 44.69
CA VAL A 469 -15.46 34.88 46.08
C VAL A 469 -14.68 33.65 46.53
N LEU A 470 -13.35 33.69 46.36
CA LEU A 470 -12.45 32.66 46.86
C LEU A 470 -12.57 32.60 48.39
N SER A 471 -13.07 31.48 48.91
CA SER A 471 -13.18 31.16 50.34
C SER A 471 -11.83 31.06 51.02
#